data_AF-A0A086QEN7-F1
#
_entry.id   AF-A0A086QEN7-F1
#
_cell.length_a   1.000
_cell.length_b   1.000
_cell.length_c   1.000
_cell.angle_alpha   90.00
_cell.angle_beta   90.00
_cell.angle_gamma   90.00
#
_symmetry.space_group_name_H-M   'P 1'
#
loop_
_entity.id
_entity.type
_entity.pdbx_description
1 polymer ?
#
loop_
_entity_poly.entity_id
_entity_poly.type
_entity_poly.pdbx_seq_one_letter_code
_entity_poly.pdbx_strand_id
1 'polypeptide(L)'
;MPVTATTIASYEAYTRKKFSVNVPAEVRGREAGEPSERPPSRCVMSDETLHRVGIDIIKLTECPSVQGGDLKLVFERDPCVASVEFDQVVTIVGGETDLSFGRSTAVGATQLNLSPDVTPKDRESPKEQPYWRDIARFDAAYNLAECLRSETVAVIDTGIAYNHPSLRRNIWKNPGEIAGNGMDDDNNGFVDDVYGFNFISNDGDMSDDNGHGTHCAGLIGGLKDSATGAQGVCGATTIAGLKFMGENGSGATSDAVKALNYCIQMGIRISNNSWGGPARTDALERAINKSHEAGHIFVCAAGNSGQNIDRSPSYPASYTSPNIVAVAATDASDEIAAFSNIGVRSVDVAAPGVSILSTYPPDTFKVLSGTSMASPIVAGLAALLVSLPFEDHMEIKQAIIEGVDRLPSTRGRVISGGRIDAYRSIMWLATRLGMQRGYLRRRTTSHPLENTDHDQGYTQEAEEHS
;
A
#
# COMPACT_ATOMS: atom_id res chain seq x y z
N MET A 1 28.87 -25.42 -19.66
CA MET A 1 29.48 -25.35 -18.31
C MET A 1 28.60 -26.17 -17.37
N PRO A 2 29.15 -26.94 -16.41
CA PRO A 2 28.32 -27.63 -15.44
C PRO A 2 27.58 -26.59 -14.59
N VAL A 3 26.26 -26.73 -14.51
CA VAL A 3 25.38 -25.88 -13.71
C VAL A 3 24.89 -26.71 -12.53
N THR A 4 25.14 -26.27 -11.32
CA THR A 4 24.57 -26.87 -10.12
C THR A 4 23.38 -26.03 -9.68
N ALA A 5 22.19 -26.62 -9.63
CA ALA A 5 20.99 -25.99 -9.12
C ALA A 5 20.67 -26.53 -7.72
N THR A 6 20.36 -25.65 -6.78
CA THR A 6 19.95 -26.01 -5.42
C THR A 6 18.70 -25.20 -5.05
N THR A 7 17.62 -25.88 -4.68
CA THR A 7 16.44 -25.23 -4.10
C THR A 7 16.81 -24.76 -2.69
N ILE A 8 16.72 -23.45 -2.45
CA ILE A 8 16.98 -22.83 -1.14
C ILE A 8 15.71 -22.86 -0.31
N ALA A 9 14.58 -22.51 -0.92
CA ALA A 9 13.29 -22.40 -0.27
C ALA A 9 12.18 -22.76 -1.25
N SER A 10 11.08 -23.34 -0.75
CA SER A 10 9.92 -23.66 -1.56
C SER A 10 8.66 -23.57 -0.72
N TYR A 11 7.88 -22.54 -0.99
CA TYR A 11 6.61 -22.21 -0.35
C TYR A 11 5.49 -22.19 -1.40
N GLU A 12 4.24 -22.09 -0.95
CA GLU A 12 3.10 -22.00 -1.87
C GLU A 12 3.17 -20.74 -2.75
N ALA A 13 3.64 -19.62 -2.18
CA ALA A 13 3.67 -18.35 -2.88
C ALA A 13 4.94 -18.08 -3.67
N TYR A 14 6.07 -18.71 -3.30
CA TYR A 14 7.31 -18.58 -4.06
C TYR A 14 8.26 -19.77 -3.90
N THR A 15 9.16 -19.93 -4.87
CA THR A 15 10.29 -20.86 -4.78
C THR A 15 11.58 -20.11 -5.08
N ARG A 16 12.61 -20.32 -4.24
CA ARG A 16 13.94 -19.74 -4.44
C ARG A 16 14.94 -20.82 -4.81
N LYS A 17 15.61 -20.67 -5.94
CA LYS A 17 16.68 -21.54 -6.42
C LYS A 17 17.97 -20.76 -6.54
N LYS A 18 19.09 -21.42 -6.29
CA LYS A 18 20.43 -20.92 -6.55
C LYS A 18 21.11 -21.80 -7.56
N PHE A 19 21.60 -21.16 -8.61
CA PHE A 19 22.38 -21.77 -9.67
C PHE A 19 23.82 -21.29 -9.52
N SER A 20 24.76 -22.23 -9.41
CA SER A 20 26.19 -21.93 -9.44
C SER A 20 26.77 -22.46 -10.76
N VAL A 21 27.40 -21.56 -11.51
CA VAL A 21 28.13 -21.89 -12.73
C VAL A 21 29.61 -21.63 -12.49
N ASN A 22 30.40 -22.69 -12.61
CA ASN A 22 31.85 -22.56 -12.63
C ASN A 22 32.28 -22.21 -14.05
N VAL A 23 32.78 -20.98 -14.24
CA VAL A 23 33.35 -20.53 -15.51
C VAL A 23 34.83 -20.92 -15.50
N PRO A 24 35.27 -21.83 -16.39
CA PRO A 24 36.68 -22.23 -16.46
C PRO A 24 37.57 -21.03 -16.80
N ALA A 25 38.82 -21.04 -16.32
CA ALA A 25 39.84 -20.07 -16.72
C ALA A 25 40.02 -20.10 -18.25
N GLU A 26 39.89 -18.95 -18.91
CA GLU A 26 40.27 -18.81 -20.33
C GLU A 26 41.80 -18.81 -20.47
N VAL A 27 42.35 -19.75 -21.23
CA VAL A 27 43.76 -19.73 -21.64
C VAL A 27 43.87 -18.88 -22.90
N ARG A 28 44.44 -17.67 -22.81
CA ARG A 28 44.84 -16.92 -24.02
C ARG A 28 46.15 -17.46 -24.57
N GLY A 29 46.26 -17.49 -25.90
CA GLY A 29 47.53 -17.67 -26.59
C GLY A 29 48.52 -16.58 -26.16
N ARG A 30 49.74 -16.99 -25.81
CA ARG A 30 50.82 -16.12 -25.29
C ARG A 30 51.08 -14.91 -26.20
N GLU A 31 50.89 -13.71 -25.67
CA GLU A 31 51.77 -12.57 -25.96
C GLU A 31 52.66 -12.33 -24.74
N ALA A 32 53.94 -12.06 -24.98
CA ALA A 32 54.95 -12.00 -23.93
C ALA A 32 54.70 -10.80 -23.00
N GLY A 33 54.25 -11.05 -21.76
CA GLY A 33 54.21 -10.06 -20.69
C GLY A 33 52.92 -10.00 -19.86
N GLU A 34 51.82 -10.63 -20.28
CA GLU A 34 50.58 -10.66 -19.49
C GLU A 34 50.45 -11.93 -18.61
N PRO A 35 49.81 -11.86 -17.43
CA PRO A 35 49.49 -13.03 -16.62
C PRO A 35 48.70 -14.06 -17.44
N SER A 36 49.15 -15.32 -17.45
CA SER A 36 48.70 -16.34 -18.40
C SER A 36 47.33 -16.98 -18.12
N GLU A 37 46.69 -16.65 -17.01
CA GLU A 37 45.41 -17.26 -16.61
C GLU A 37 44.50 -16.21 -15.97
N ARG A 38 43.29 -16.02 -16.52
CA ARG A 38 42.22 -15.38 -15.74
C ARG A 38 41.76 -16.39 -14.69
N PRO A 39 41.67 -16.01 -13.40
CA PRO A 39 41.18 -16.92 -12.38
C PRO A 39 39.77 -17.40 -12.74
N PRO A 40 39.41 -18.65 -12.42
CA PRO A 40 38.06 -19.15 -12.65
C PRO A 40 37.05 -18.22 -11.95
N SER A 41 36.06 -17.76 -12.69
CA SER A 41 34.99 -16.92 -12.15
C SER A 41 33.80 -17.79 -11.77
N ARG A 42 33.21 -17.49 -10.62
CA ARG A 42 32.02 -18.19 -10.12
C ARG A 42 30.81 -17.30 -10.34
N CYS A 43 29.95 -17.64 -11.30
CA CYS A 43 28.70 -16.91 -11.48
C CYS A 43 27.62 -17.55 -10.60
N VAL A 44 27.01 -16.73 -9.73
CA VAL A 44 25.89 -17.13 -8.88
C VAL A 44 24.64 -16.43 -9.39
N MET A 45 23.67 -17.22 -9.84
CA MET A 45 22.36 -16.73 -10.21
C MET A 45 21.36 -17.23 -9.16
N SER A 46 20.61 -16.32 -8.55
CA SER A 46 19.43 -16.70 -7.76
C SER A 46 18.18 -16.38 -8.57
N ASP A 47 17.25 -17.32 -8.53
CA ASP A 47 15.96 -17.25 -9.18
C ASP A 47 14.89 -17.37 -8.09
N GLU A 48 13.97 -16.42 -8.07
CA GLU A 48 12.84 -16.39 -7.17
C GLU A 48 11.55 -16.34 -7.98
N THR A 49 10.93 -17.50 -8.13
CA THR A 49 9.65 -17.68 -8.82
C THR A 49 8.52 -17.30 -7.89
N LEU A 50 7.75 -16.28 -8.24
CA LEU A 50 6.54 -15.85 -7.53
C LEU A 50 5.31 -16.52 -8.16
N HIS A 51 4.77 -17.53 -7.47
CA HIS A 51 3.76 -18.44 -8.03
C HIS A 51 2.40 -17.76 -8.25
N ARG A 52 2.01 -16.80 -7.41
CA ARG A 52 0.68 -16.16 -7.53
C ARG A 52 0.61 -15.16 -8.67
N VAL A 53 1.74 -14.53 -9.00
CA VAL A 53 1.84 -13.53 -10.06
C VAL A 53 2.48 -14.07 -11.34
N GLY A 54 3.13 -15.24 -11.28
CA GLY A 54 3.78 -15.89 -12.42
C GLY A 54 4.95 -15.09 -12.97
N ILE A 55 5.85 -14.68 -12.07
CA ILE A 55 7.03 -13.83 -12.37
C ILE A 55 8.26 -14.45 -11.72
N ASP A 56 9.36 -14.56 -12.48
CA ASP A 56 10.66 -14.98 -11.97
C ASP A 56 11.56 -13.75 -11.77
N ILE A 57 12.09 -13.59 -10.55
CA ILE A 57 13.04 -12.53 -10.21
C ILE A 57 14.45 -13.11 -10.19
N ILE A 58 15.26 -12.69 -11.17
CA ILE A 58 16.60 -13.23 -11.37
C ILE A 58 17.64 -12.21 -10.92
N LYS A 59 18.49 -12.60 -9.98
CA LYS A 59 19.61 -11.80 -9.49
C LYS A 59 20.93 -12.47 -9.81
N LEU A 60 21.81 -11.72 -10.47
CA LEU A 60 23.18 -12.12 -10.77
C LEU A 60 24.14 -11.55 -9.74
N THR A 61 24.98 -12.41 -9.18
CA THR A 61 26.02 -12.05 -8.21
C THR A 61 27.33 -12.71 -8.63
N GLU A 62 28.44 -11.98 -8.53
CA GLU A 62 29.78 -12.50 -8.86
C GLU A 62 29.93 -12.98 -10.32
N CYS A 63 29.17 -12.43 -11.28
CA CYS A 63 29.22 -12.84 -12.68
C CYS A 63 29.99 -11.83 -13.57
N PRO A 64 31.34 -11.70 -13.47
CA PRO A 64 32.09 -10.69 -14.23
C PRO A 64 32.07 -10.93 -15.75
N SER A 65 31.79 -12.16 -16.16
CA SER A 65 31.79 -12.58 -17.57
C SER A 65 30.38 -12.69 -18.19
N VAL A 66 29.32 -12.52 -17.40
CA VAL A 66 27.93 -12.58 -17.88
C VAL A 66 27.31 -11.21 -17.71
N GLN A 67 27.09 -10.50 -18.82
CA GLN A 67 26.36 -9.25 -18.77
C GLN A 67 24.85 -9.53 -18.71
N GLY A 68 24.11 -8.71 -17.96
CA GLY A 68 22.65 -8.86 -17.87
C GLY A 68 21.94 -8.78 -19.24
N GLY A 69 22.52 -8.05 -20.20
CA GLY A 69 22.02 -7.99 -21.58
C GLY A 69 22.09 -9.32 -22.32
N ASP A 70 23.18 -10.07 -22.16
CA ASP A 70 23.32 -11.39 -22.79
C ASP A 70 22.31 -12.38 -22.21
N LEU A 71 22.12 -12.33 -20.89
CA LEU A 71 21.15 -13.19 -20.21
C LEU A 71 19.71 -12.87 -20.62
N LYS A 72 19.37 -11.58 -20.72
CA LYS A 72 18.08 -11.12 -21.22
C LYS A 72 17.78 -11.69 -22.61
N LEU A 73 18.75 -11.60 -23.54
CA LEU A 73 18.61 -12.14 -24.89
C LEU A 73 18.39 -13.66 -24.91
N VAL A 74 18.97 -14.39 -23.96
CA VAL A 74 18.77 -15.85 -23.84
C VAL A 74 17.34 -16.15 -23.37
N PHE A 75 16.87 -15.48 -22.32
CA PHE A 75 15.51 -15.69 -21.81
C PHE A 75 14.45 -15.25 -22.81
N GLU A 76 14.65 -14.16 -23.56
CA GLU A 76 13.72 -13.71 -24.60
C GLU A 76 13.56 -14.69 -25.77
N ARG A 77 14.48 -15.65 -25.93
CA ARG A 77 14.38 -16.72 -26.94
C ARG A 77 13.64 -17.95 -26.44
N ASP A 78 13.40 -18.05 -25.14
CA ASP A 78 12.66 -19.16 -24.57
C ASP A 78 11.15 -18.96 -24.85
N PRO A 79 10.48 -19.89 -25.57
CA PRO A 79 9.06 -19.76 -25.89
C PRO A 79 8.15 -19.76 -24.65
N CYS A 80 8.63 -20.18 -23.48
CA CYS A 80 7.91 -20.13 -22.22
C CYS A 80 7.98 -18.76 -21.53
N VAL A 81 8.88 -17.87 -21.98
CA VAL A 81 9.08 -16.54 -21.39
C VAL A 81 8.30 -15.50 -22.20
N ALA A 82 7.36 -14.83 -21.53
CA ALA A 82 6.53 -13.81 -22.17
C ALA A 82 7.32 -12.50 -22.44
N SER A 83 8.10 -12.06 -21.45
CA SER A 83 8.99 -10.92 -21.55
C SER A 83 10.06 -10.97 -20.48
N VAL A 84 11.13 -10.19 -20.67
CA VAL A 84 12.24 -10.05 -19.73
C VAL A 84 12.55 -8.57 -19.61
N GLU A 85 12.74 -8.07 -18.41
CA GLU A 85 12.96 -6.65 -18.17
C GLU A 85 14.07 -6.48 -17.13
N PHE A 86 14.81 -5.37 -17.22
CA PHE A 86 15.67 -4.98 -16.10
C PHE A 86 14.81 -4.37 -15.02
N ASP A 87 15.13 -4.70 -13.77
CA ASP A 87 14.49 -4.11 -12.61
C ASP A 87 14.69 -2.59 -12.62
N GLN A 88 13.66 -1.87 -12.18
CA GLN A 88 13.61 -0.41 -12.18
C GLN A 88 13.50 0.11 -10.77
N VAL A 89 14.07 1.29 -10.53
CA VAL A 89 13.89 2.01 -9.27
C VAL A 89 12.59 2.80 -9.35
N VAL A 90 11.69 2.54 -8.41
CA VAL A 90 10.52 3.39 -8.16
C VAL A 90 10.79 4.29 -6.97
N THR A 91 10.09 5.41 -6.91
CA THR A 91 10.26 6.39 -5.83
C THR A 91 8.91 6.90 -5.34
N ILE A 92 8.90 7.50 -4.15
CA ILE A 92 7.84 8.44 -3.76
C ILE A 92 7.70 9.49 -4.87
N VAL A 93 6.47 9.80 -5.29
CA VAL A 93 6.29 10.65 -6.48
C VAL A 93 6.70 12.09 -6.15
N GLY A 94 7.75 12.59 -6.81
CA GLY A 94 8.41 13.86 -6.46
C GLY A 94 7.51 15.10 -6.54
N GLY A 95 7.64 16.01 -5.56
CA GLY A 95 6.83 17.22 -5.43
C GLY A 95 6.18 17.40 -4.05
N GLU A 96 6.38 16.45 -3.15
CA GLU A 96 5.91 16.56 -1.77
C GLU A 96 6.65 17.68 -1.04
N THR A 97 5.90 18.73 -0.72
CA THR A 97 6.43 19.91 -0.05
C THR A 97 5.93 19.96 1.38
N ASP A 98 6.88 20.07 2.30
CA ASP A 98 6.63 20.41 3.69
C ASP A 98 6.24 21.89 3.76
N LEU A 99 4.93 22.18 3.75
CA LEU A 99 4.43 23.54 3.91
C LEU A 99 4.37 23.90 5.41
N SER A 100 5.50 23.79 6.11
CA SER A 100 5.69 24.57 7.34
C SER A 100 5.92 26.03 6.92
N PHE A 101 4.89 26.87 7.09
CA PHE A 101 4.87 28.30 6.73
C PHE A 101 6.23 29.01 6.85
N GLY A 102 6.89 29.22 5.73
CA GLY A 102 7.97 30.21 5.60
C GLY A 102 7.36 31.61 5.62
N ARG A 103 7.60 32.36 6.69
CA ARG A 103 7.31 33.80 6.75
C ARG A 103 8.01 34.48 5.57
N SER A 104 7.21 34.97 4.62
CA SER A 104 7.65 35.88 3.57
C SER A 104 8.33 37.09 4.20
N THR A 105 9.59 37.32 3.82
CA THR A 105 10.34 38.54 4.07
C THR A 105 9.66 39.70 3.35
N ALA A 106 9.01 40.58 4.11
CA ALA A 106 8.73 41.96 3.69
C ALA A 106 8.93 42.90 4.89
N VAL A 107 9.88 43.80 4.67
CA VAL A 107 10.36 44.96 5.44
C VAL A 107 9.30 45.65 6.32
N GLY A 108 9.67 45.95 7.57
CA GLY A 108 8.94 46.89 8.43
C GLY A 108 9.08 46.59 9.92
N ALA A 109 10.24 46.90 10.50
CA ALA A 109 10.44 46.82 11.93
C ALA A 109 9.61 47.88 12.65
N THR A 110 8.64 47.45 13.47
CA THR A 110 8.13 48.24 14.58
C THR A 110 7.94 47.32 15.78
N GLN A 111 8.84 47.44 16.76
CA GLN A 111 8.72 46.83 18.07
C GLN A 111 7.45 47.35 18.76
N LEU A 112 6.58 46.43 19.19
CA LEU A 112 5.58 46.71 20.21
C LEU A 112 5.78 45.70 21.34
N ASN A 113 6.34 46.21 22.44
CA ASN A 113 6.41 45.56 23.74
C ASN A 113 4.99 45.29 24.26
N LEU A 114 4.69 44.06 24.67
CA LEU A 114 3.59 43.76 25.58
C LEU A 114 4.10 42.85 26.70
N SER A 115 3.92 43.37 27.91
CA SER A 115 4.27 42.80 29.22
C SER A 115 3.50 41.51 29.54
N PRO A 116 3.95 40.72 30.54
CA PRO A 116 3.31 39.46 30.91
C PRO A 116 2.26 39.72 32.00
N ASP A 117 1.02 39.26 31.82
CA ASP A 117 0.19 38.61 32.86
C ASP A 117 -1.23 38.33 32.32
N VAL A 118 -1.58 37.06 32.03
CA VAL A 118 -2.96 36.53 32.17
C VAL A 118 -2.87 35.02 32.44
N THR A 119 -3.56 34.59 33.49
CA THR A 119 -3.68 33.21 33.98
C THR A 119 -4.57 32.32 33.11
N PRO A 120 -4.41 30.97 33.16
CA PRO A 120 -4.99 30.06 32.17
C PRO A 120 -6.38 29.59 32.56
N LYS A 121 -7.40 29.93 31.76
CA LYS A 121 -8.70 29.24 31.80
C LYS A 121 -9.53 29.41 30.54
N ASP A 122 -8.92 29.21 29.37
CA ASP A 122 -9.70 29.01 28.15
C ASP A 122 -9.84 27.51 27.90
N ARG A 123 -11.08 27.04 28.07
CA ARG A 123 -11.58 25.77 27.53
C ARG A 123 -11.07 25.67 26.09
N GLU A 124 -10.33 24.60 25.80
CA GLU A 124 -9.94 24.26 24.43
C GLU A 124 -11.18 24.26 23.54
N SER A 125 -11.32 25.28 22.70
CA SER A 125 -12.18 25.21 21.54
C SER A 125 -11.80 23.94 20.77
N PRO A 126 -12.76 23.08 20.38
CA PRO A 126 -12.43 21.93 19.55
C PRO A 126 -11.68 22.43 18.32
N LYS A 127 -10.44 21.97 18.12
CA LYS A 127 -9.71 22.29 16.89
C LYS A 127 -10.58 21.91 15.70
N GLU A 128 -10.70 22.84 14.74
CA GLU A 128 -11.55 22.67 13.56
C GLU A 128 -11.26 21.33 12.88
N GLN A 129 -12.31 20.65 12.42
CA GLN A 129 -12.14 19.40 11.69
C GLN A 129 -11.25 19.63 10.48
N PRO A 130 -10.36 18.68 10.13
CA PRO A 130 -9.57 18.78 8.90
C PRO A 130 -10.50 18.97 7.69
N TYR A 131 -10.27 20.04 6.90
CA TYR A 131 -11.14 20.42 5.78
C TYR A 131 -11.48 19.25 4.84
N TRP A 132 -10.50 18.36 4.62
CA TRP A 132 -10.61 17.23 3.71
C TRP A 132 -11.70 16.25 4.13
N ARG A 133 -11.99 16.17 5.44
CA ARG A 133 -13.05 15.32 5.98
C ARG A 133 -14.43 15.85 5.66
N ASP A 134 -14.58 17.17 5.79
CA ASP A 134 -15.83 17.88 5.55
C ASP A 134 -16.19 17.85 4.07
N ILE A 135 -15.25 18.23 3.19
CA ILE A 135 -15.51 18.24 1.75
C ILE A 135 -15.77 16.81 1.23
N ALA A 136 -15.04 15.79 1.72
CA ALA A 136 -15.29 14.39 1.34
C ALA A 136 -16.51 13.76 2.04
N ARG A 137 -17.19 14.50 2.92
CA ARG A 137 -18.42 14.11 3.61
C ARG A 137 -18.32 12.79 4.36
N PHE A 138 -17.16 12.54 4.98
CA PHE A 138 -16.94 11.32 5.77
C PHE A 138 -17.88 11.25 6.98
N ASP A 139 -18.12 12.35 7.69
CA ASP A 139 -19.04 12.38 8.83
C ASP A 139 -20.48 12.00 8.44
N ALA A 140 -20.93 12.41 7.24
CA ALA A 140 -22.21 11.98 6.71
C ALA A 140 -22.21 10.48 6.34
N ALA A 141 -21.09 9.97 5.83
CA ALA A 141 -20.90 8.57 5.46
C ALA A 141 -20.94 7.63 6.67
N TYR A 142 -20.36 8.01 7.82
CA TYR A 142 -20.36 7.16 9.02
C TYR A 142 -21.73 6.98 9.67
N ASN A 143 -22.71 7.83 9.33
CA ASN A 143 -24.09 7.59 9.73
C ASN A 143 -24.72 6.42 8.95
N LEU A 144 -24.14 6.04 7.81
CA LEU A 144 -24.61 4.99 6.93
C LEU A 144 -23.83 3.69 7.08
N ALA A 145 -22.50 3.76 7.23
CA ALA A 145 -21.62 2.59 7.27
C ALA A 145 -20.55 2.75 8.36
N GLU A 146 -20.05 1.62 8.85
CA GLU A 146 -18.97 1.59 9.84
C GLU A 146 -17.81 0.76 9.29
N CYS A 147 -16.59 1.16 9.66
CA CYS A 147 -15.40 0.41 9.32
C CYS A 147 -15.29 -0.87 10.15
N LEU A 148 -14.87 -1.97 9.52
CA LEU A 148 -14.65 -3.24 10.20
C LEU A 148 -13.16 -3.54 10.40
N ARG A 149 -12.81 -4.08 11.56
CA ARG A 149 -11.44 -4.54 11.87
C ARG A 149 -10.97 -5.69 10.97
N SER A 150 -11.91 -6.46 10.42
CA SER A 150 -11.64 -7.55 9.47
C SER A 150 -11.11 -7.05 8.14
N GLU A 151 -11.35 -5.78 7.80
CA GLU A 151 -10.84 -5.21 6.56
C GLU A 151 -9.43 -4.67 6.78
N THR A 152 -8.47 -5.34 6.15
CA THR A 152 -7.07 -4.95 6.15
C THR A 152 -6.75 -4.14 4.90
N VAL A 153 -6.04 -3.02 5.08
CA VAL A 153 -5.43 -2.26 3.98
C VAL A 153 -3.92 -2.41 4.05
N ALA A 154 -3.30 -2.88 2.96
CA ALA A 154 -1.85 -2.88 2.82
C ALA A 154 -1.34 -1.48 2.45
N VAL A 155 -0.30 -1.02 3.14
CA VAL A 155 0.48 0.15 2.75
C VAL A 155 1.79 -0.36 2.16
N ILE A 156 1.88 -0.37 0.82
CA ILE A 156 3.08 -0.79 0.08
C ILE A 156 3.94 0.46 -0.10
N ASP A 157 4.88 0.69 0.82
CA ASP A 157 5.55 1.99 0.97
C ASP A 157 6.93 1.89 1.69
N THR A 158 7.34 2.92 2.43
CA THR A 158 8.59 2.99 3.21
C THR A 158 8.54 2.26 4.56
N GLY A 159 7.44 1.58 4.86
CA GLY A 159 7.19 0.97 6.18
C GLY A 159 6.18 1.75 7.00
N ILE A 160 5.99 1.36 8.25
CA ILE A 160 5.09 2.03 9.20
C ILE A 160 5.74 2.12 10.57
N ALA A 161 5.63 3.27 11.24
CA ALA A 161 5.83 3.40 12.67
C ALA A 161 4.70 2.68 13.43
N TYR A 162 4.73 1.35 13.42
CA TYR A 162 3.66 0.49 13.92
C TYR A 162 3.34 0.70 15.42
N ASN A 163 4.31 1.20 16.20
CA ASN A 163 4.13 1.53 17.60
C ASN A 163 3.55 2.94 17.87
N HIS A 164 3.36 3.75 16.83
CA HIS A 164 2.82 5.11 16.95
C HIS A 164 1.49 5.11 17.73
N PRO A 165 1.27 5.97 18.74
CA PRO A 165 0.08 5.96 19.59
C PRO A 165 -1.26 5.97 18.83
N SER A 166 -1.32 6.72 17.73
CA SER A 166 -2.49 6.79 16.83
C SER A 166 -2.61 5.62 15.85
N LEU A 167 -1.61 4.74 15.70
CA LEU A 167 -1.65 3.61 14.75
C LEU A 167 -1.70 2.25 15.44
N ARG A 168 -0.97 2.05 16.54
CA ARG A 168 -0.69 0.73 17.15
C ARG A 168 -1.90 -0.17 17.41
N ARG A 169 -3.09 0.39 17.60
CA ARG A 169 -4.33 -0.38 17.81
C ARG A 169 -4.99 -0.87 16.52
N ASN A 170 -4.62 -0.27 15.41
CA ASN A 170 -5.13 -0.55 14.06
C ASN A 170 -4.04 -1.12 13.15
N ILE A 171 -2.86 -1.43 13.66
CA ILE A 171 -1.91 -2.26 12.91
C ILE A 171 -2.47 -3.68 12.83
N TRP A 172 -2.49 -4.23 11.62
CA TRP A 172 -2.84 -5.62 11.36
C TRP A 172 -1.82 -6.52 12.03
N LYS A 173 -2.30 -7.59 12.65
CA LYS A 173 -1.42 -8.62 13.24
C LYS A 173 -1.68 -9.93 12.51
N ASN A 174 -0.64 -10.53 11.94
CA ASN A 174 -0.74 -11.86 11.36
C ASN A 174 -1.16 -12.85 12.48
N PRO A 175 -2.37 -13.46 12.40
CA PRO A 175 -2.80 -14.42 13.41
C PRO A 175 -2.00 -15.74 13.37
N GLY A 176 -1.25 -15.98 12.29
CA GLY A 176 -0.40 -17.15 12.10
C GLY A 176 0.95 -17.09 12.81
N GLU A 177 1.39 -15.89 13.24
CA GLU A 177 2.76 -15.66 13.71
C GLU A 177 2.91 -15.52 15.23
N ILE A 178 4.00 -16.08 15.77
CA ILE A 178 4.46 -15.88 17.15
C ILE A 178 5.64 -14.91 17.13
N ALA A 179 5.33 -13.65 17.43
CA ALA A 179 6.30 -12.57 17.36
C ALA A 179 7.66 -12.84 18.05
N GLY A 180 8.73 -12.74 17.26
CA GLY A 180 10.12 -12.69 17.71
C GLY A 180 10.71 -14.05 18.02
N ASN A 181 10.16 -15.13 17.48
CA ASN A 181 10.69 -16.48 17.66
C ASN A 181 11.69 -16.89 16.56
N GLY A 182 11.84 -16.08 15.50
CA GLY A 182 12.74 -16.35 14.38
C GLY A 182 12.27 -17.47 13.45
N MET A 183 10.98 -17.81 13.47
CA MET A 183 10.36 -18.87 12.68
C MET A 183 9.26 -18.31 11.78
N ASP A 184 8.94 -19.07 10.74
CA ASP A 184 7.79 -18.85 9.86
C ASP A 184 6.70 -19.82 10.34
N ASP A 185 5.85 -19.35 11.26
CA ASP A 185 4.95 -20.19 12.06
C ASP A 185 3.73 -20.66 11.26
N ASP A 186 3.29 -19.84 10.31
CA ASP A 186 2.19 -20.15 9.40
C ASP A 186 2.65 -20.79 8.07
N ASN A 187 3.97 -20.93 7.90
CA ASN A 187 4.63 -21.50 6.72
C ASN A 187 4.24 -20.76 5.42
N ASN A 188 4.06 -19.45 5.52
CA ASN A 188 3.75 -18.55 4.41
C ASN A 188 5.01 -18.14 3.62
N GLY A 189 6.20 -18.42 4.15
CA GLY A 189 7.50 -18.08 3.55
C GLY A 189 8.09 -16.76 4.03
N PHE A 190 7.52 -16.14 5.06
CA PHE A 190 7.89 -14.83 5.61
C PHE A 190 8.07 -14.94 7.12
N VAL A 191 9.31 -15.16 7.56
CA VAL A 191 9.65 -15.28 8.98
C VAL A 191 9.27 -14.01 9.75
N ASP A 192 8.56 -14.18 10.87
CA ASP A 192 8.18 -13.11 11.81
C ASP A 192 7.42 -11.94 11.14
N ASP A 193 6.58 -12.19 10.13
CA ASP A 193 5.78 -11.17 9.42
C ASP A 193 4.56 -10.65 10.22
N VAL A 194 4.78 -10.44 11.53
CA VAL A 194 3.76 -10.16 12.56
C VAL A 194 2.86 -8.98 12.20
N TYR A 195 3.39 -7.93 11.57
CA TYR A 195 2.67 -6.70 11.26
C TYR A 195 2.68 -6.36 9.76
N GLY A 196 3.12 -7.32 8.94
CA GLY A 196 3.56 -7.12 7.57
C GLY A 196 5.05 -7.48 7.42
N PHE A 197 5.66 -7.06 6.32
CA PHE A 197 6.98 -7.56 5.93
C PHE A 197 7.83 -6.48 5.24
N ASN A 198 9.14 -6.60 5.37
CA ASN A 198 10.12 -5.75 4.70
C ASN A 198 10.82 -6.54 3.59
N PHE A 199 10.48 -6.18 2.35
CA PHE A 199 10.99 -6.83 1.15
C PHE A 199 12.42 -6.43 0.79
N ILE A 200 12.96 -5.36 1.38
CA ILE A 200 14.34 -4.89 1.16
C ILE A 200 15.31 -5.76 1.95
N SER A 201 15.07 -5.92 3.24
CA SER A 201 15.89 -6.72 4.16
C SER A 201 15.48 -8.20 4.20
N ASN A 202 14.28 -8.52 3.70
CA ASN A 202 13.68 -9.85 3.73
C ASN A 202 13.48 -10.34 5.18
N ASP A 203 12.84 -9.53 6.00
CA ASP A 203 12.48 -9.80 7.41
C ASP A 203 11.18 -9.09 7.82
N GLY A 204 10.70 -9.38 9.03
CA GLY A 204 9.49 -8.77 9.60
C GLY A 204 9.63 -7.32 10.09
N ASP A 205 10.82 -6.70 9.98
CA ASP A 205 11.03 -5.32 10.43
C ASP A 205 10.61 -4.30 9.37
N MET A 206 9.33 -3.94 9.41
CA MET A 206 8.71 -2.92 8.56
C MET A 206 8.80 -1.48 9.12
N SER A 207 9.74 -1.22 10.05
CA SER A 207 9.90 0.11 10.64
C SER A 207 10.09 1.20 9.58
N ASP A 208 9.44 2.35 9.79
CA ASP A 208 9.49 3.46 8.86
C ASP A 208 10.64 4.42 9.20
N ASP A 209 11.69 4.36 8.38
CA ASP A 209 12.88 5.21 8.44
C ASP A 209 12.74 6.48 7.59
N ASN A 210 11.64 6.65 6.84
CA ASN A 210 11.39 7.82 5.99
C ASN A 210 10.21 8.68 6.49
N GLY A 211 9.14 8.02 6.93
CA GLY A 211 7.92 8.63 7.46
C GLY A 211 6.76 8.75 6.47
N HIS A 212 7.00 8.57 5.17
CA HIS A 212 5.96 8.66 4.15
C HIS A 212 4.90 7.55 4.28
N GLY A 213 5.31 6.30 4.49
CA GLY A 213 4.40 5.18 4.72
C GLY A 213 3.56 5.34 6.00
N THR A 214 4.17 5.84 7.08
CA THR A 214 3.45 6.19 8.32
C THR A 214 2.42 7.29 8.10
N HIS A 215 2.73 8.29 7.27
CA HIS A 215 1.78 9.35 6.92
C HIS A 215 0.57 8.79 6.17
N CYS A 216 0.81 7.94 5.18
CA CYS A 216 -0.24 7.24 4.44
C CYS A 216 -1.10 6.35 5.35
N ALA A 217 -0.48 5.57 6.24
CA ALA A 217 -1.17 4.71 7.20
C ALA A 217 -2.12 5.51 8.12
N GLY A 218 -1.67 6.68 8.59
CA GLY A 218 -2.50 7.57 9.41
C GLY A 218 -3.75 8.07 8.70
N LEU A 219 -3.67 8.36 7.40
CA LEU A 219 -4.81 8.81 6.60
C LEU A 219 -5.82 7.69 6.35
N ILE A 220 -5.36 6.46 6.25
CA ILE A 220 -6.23 5.29 6.09
C ILE A 220 -6.97 5.00 7.41
N GLY A 221 -6.25 4.76 8.50
CA GLY A 221 -6.82 4.18 9.72
C GLY A 221 -6.26 4.71 11.03
N GLY A 222 -5.63 5.89 11.03
CA GLY A 222 -5.18 6.55 12.26
C GLY A 222 -6.33 6.85 13.22
N LEU A 223 -6.16 6.47 14.49
CA LEU A 223 -7.04 6.90 15.57
C LEU A 223 -6.97 8.41 15.74
N LYS A 224 -8.12 9.01 16.08
CA LYS A 224 -8.20 10.44 16.34
C LYS A 224 -7.26 10.84 17.47
N ASP A 225 -6.32 11.73 17.18
CA ASP A 225 -5.48 12.36 18.17
C ASP A 225 -6.15 13.64 18.69
N SER A 226 -6.38 13.71 20.00
CA SER A 226 -7.09 14.85 20.61
C SER A 226 -6.27 16.14 20.57
N ALA A 227 -4.94 16.05 20.60
CA ALA A 227 -4.07 17.22 20.67
C ALA A 227 -3.91 17.91 19.31
N THR A 228 -3.79 17.14 18.23
CA THR A 228 -3.55 17.63 16.88
C THR A 228 -4.79 17.65 16.00
N GLY A 229 -5.78 16.81 16.31
CA GLY A 229 -6.97 16.60 15.46
C GLY A 229 -6.73 15.64 14.29
N ALA A 230 -5.52 15.10 14.13
CA ALA A 230 -5.22 14.12 13.09
C ALA A 230 -6.07 12.86 13.26
N GLN A 231 -6.65 12.36 12.16
CA GLN A 231 -7.53 11.21 12.18
C GLN A 231 -7.63 10.61 10.77
N GLY A 232 -7.60 9.27 10.67
CA GLY A 232 -7.80 8.57 9.42
C GLY A 232 -9.27 8.50 8.97
N VAL A 233 -9.47 8.01 7.76
CA VAL A 233 -10.80 7.75 7.21
C VAL A 233 -11.50 6.60 7.95
N CYS A 234 -10.78 5.53 8.25
CA CYS A 234 -11.36 4.27 8.67
C CYS A 234 -10.70 3.80 9.98
N GLY A 235 -10.94 4.53 11.08
CA GLY A 235 -10.29 4.33 12.38
C GLY A 235 -10.59 3.01 13.11
N ALA A 236 -11.28 2.06 12.47
CA ALA A 236 -11.45 0.70 12.96
C ALA A 236 -10.85 -0.35 12.00
N THR A 237 -10.45 0.00 10.78
CA THR A 237 -9.80 -0.93 9.84
C THR A 237 -8.43 -1.33 10.38
N THR A 238 -7.87 -2.44 9.90
CA THR A 238 -6.48 -2.79 10.20
C THR A 238 -5.54 -2.45 9.03
N ILE A 239 -4.27 -2.20 9.33
CA ILE A 239 -3.27 -1.74 8.36
C ILE A 239 -2.06 -2.68 8.41
N ALA A 240 -1.72 -3.29 7.28
CA ALA A 240 -0.50 -4.09 7.12
C ALA A 240 0.61 -3.23 6.50
N GLY A 241 1.81 -3.25 7.07
CA GLY A 241 2.96 -2.51 6.56
C GLY A 241 3.80 -3.37 5.62
N LEU A 242 3.86 -3.03 4.34
CA LEU A 242 4.66 -3.72 3.33
C LEU A 242 5.78 -2.79 2.87
N LYS A 243 6.95 -2.89 3.54
CA LYS A 243 8.09 -2.01 3.27
C LYS A 243 8.85 -2.52 2.05
N PHE A 244 8.95 -1.69 1.03
CA PHE A 244 9.75 -1.98 -0.16
C PHE A 244 10.61 -0.79 -0.60
N MET A 245 10.39 0.40 -0.01
CA MET A 245 11.23 1.58 -0.17
C MET A 245 12.04 1.89 1.10
N GLY A 246 13.29 2.31 0.95
CA GLY A 246 14.18 2.65 2.06
C GLY A 246 14.03 4.09 2.56
N GLU A 247 14.90 4.50 3.47
CA GLU A 247 14.99 5.87 4.02
C GLU A 247 14.98 6.97 2.95
N ASN A 248 15.56 6.71 1.77
CA ASN A 248 15.60 7.66 0.65
C ASN A 248 14.29 7.72 -0.17
N GLY A 249 13.25 7.00 0.23
CA GLY A 249 11.97 6.96 -0.48
C GLY A 249 12.04 6.26 -1.84
N SER A 250 13.01 5.36 -2.03
CA SER A 250 13.21 4.62 -3.28
C SER A 250 13.27 3.12 -3.03
N GLY A 251 12.81 2.33 -4.00
CA GLY A 251 12.74 0.86 -3.92
C GLY A 251 12.80 0.19 -5.28
N ALA A 252 12.98 -1.12 -5.30
CA ALA A 252 12.98 -1.92 -6.52
C ALA A 252 11.55 -2.26 -6.97
N THR A 253 11.31 -2.29 -8.27
CA THR A 253 10.03 -2.73 -8.83
C THR A 253 9.78 -4.19 -8.48
N SER A 254 10.83 -5.02 -8.46
CA SER A 254 10.74 -6.42 -8.03
C SER A 254 10.19 -6.57 -6.62
N ASP A 255 10.54 -5.66 -5.70
CA ASP A 255 10.09 -5.71 -4.30
C ASP A 255 8.63 -5.24 -4.17
N ALA A 256 8.20 -4.28 -4.98
CA ALA A 256 6.77 -3.93 -5.10
C ALA A 256 5.93 -5.11 -5.63
N VAL A 257 6.45 -5.87 -6.61
CA VAL A 257 5.81 -7.08 -7.14
C VAL A 257 5.70 -8.16 -6.07
N LYS A 258 6.75 -8.36 -5.25
CA LYS A 258 6.71 -9.27 -4.10
C LYS A 258 5.66 -8.85 -3.06
N ALA A 259 5.56 -7.56 -2.77
CA ALA A 259 4.54 -7.03 -1.87
C ALA A 259 3.10 -7.30 -2.37
N LEU A 260 2.85 -7.17 -3.68
CA LEU A 260 1.57 -7.57 -4.26
C LEU A 260 1.32 -9.08 -4.23
N ASN A 261 2.35 -9.88 -4.47
CA ASN A 261 2.26 -11.34 -4.34
C ASN A 261 1.90 -11.74 -2.90
N TYR A 262 2.47 -11.06 -1.89
CA TYR A 262 2.13 -11.20 -0.48
C TYR A 262 0.66 -10.81 -0.20
N CYS A 263 0.19 -9.66 -0.70
CA CYS A 263 -1.23 -9.27 -0.57
C CYS A 263 -2.19 -10.35 -1.08
N ILE A 264 -1.90 -10.94 -2.25
CA ILE A 264 -2.72 -12.02 -2.83
C ILE A 264 -2.69 -13.26 -1.93
N GLN A 265 -1.53 -13.65 -1.43
CA GLN A 265 -1.37 -14.79 -0.54
C GLN A 265 -2.12 -14.63 0.78
N MET A 266 -2.04 -13.44 1.38
CA MET A 266 -2.67 -13.15 2.67
C MET A 266 -4.15 -12.75 2.54
N GLY A 267 -4.69 -12.70 1.32
CA GLY A 267 -6.07 -12.30 1.07
C GLY A 267 -6.37 -10.83 1.40
N ILE A 268 -5.34 -9.97 1.43
CA ILE A 268 -5.52 -8.53 1.66
C ILE A 268 -6.14 -7.91 0.41
N ARG A 269 -7.34 -7.34 0.53
CA ARG A 269 -8.15 -6.89 -0.61
C ARG A 269 -7.90 -5.45 -1.07
N ILE A 270 -7.17 -4.64 -0.31
CA ILE A 270 -6.92 -3.24 -0.65
C ILE A 270 -5.43 -2.95 -0.44
N SER A 271 -4.80 -2.27 -1.39
CA SER A 271 -3.50 -1.65 -1.20
C SER A 271 -3.53 -0.16 -1.52
N ASN A 272 -2.76 0.61 -0.75
CA ASN A 272 -2.37 1.97 -1.09
C ASN A 272 -0.93 1.98 -1.64
N ASN A 273 -0.76 2.61 -2.80
CA ASN A 273 0.48 2.64 -3.58
C ASN A 273 0.82 4.09 -3.92
N SER A 274 1.42 4.79 -2.95
CA SER A 274 1.74 6.22 -3.03
C SER A 274 3.14 6.48 -3.63
N TRP A 275 3.45 5.80 -4.73
CA TRP A 275 4.76 5.81 -5.38
C TRP A 275 4.60 5.71 -6.90
N GLY A 276 5.69 5.96 -7.63
CA GLY A 276 5.70 5.94 -9.08
C GLY A 276 7.03 5.49 -9.66
N GLY A 277 6.95 4.84 -10.83
CA GLY A 277 8.08 4.33 -11.58
C GLY A 277 8.40 5.17 -12.83
N PRO A 278 9.64 5.08 -13.34
CA PRO A 278 10.08 5.84 -14.49
C PRO A 278 9.45 5.36 -15.81
N ALA A 279 9.04 4.08 -15.88
CA ALA A 279 8.48 3.49 -17.09
C ALA A 279 7.51 2.35 -16.78
N ARG A 280 6.82 1.87 -17.83
CA ARG A 280 6.00 0.66 -17.80
C ARG A 280 6.90 -0.56 -17.58
N THR A 281 6.42 -1.53 -16.81
CA THR A 281 6.99 -2.86 -16.69
C THR A 281 5.89 -3.91 -16.85
N ASP A 282 6.12 -4.91 -17.70
CA ASP A 282 5.22 -6.05 -17.87
C ASP A 282 5.07 -6.84 -16.56
N ALA A 283 6.13 -6.91 -15.75
CA ALA A 283 6.12 -7.58 -14.46
C ALA A 283 5.13 -6.93 -13.48
N LEU A 284 5.17 -5.59 -13.33
CA LEU A 284 4.24 -4.91 -12.43
C LEU A 284 2.80 -4.95 -12.96
N GLU A 285 2.59 -4.73 -14.26
CA GLU A 285 1.25 -4.84 -14.86
C GLU A 285 0.65 -6.23 -14.65
N ARG A 286 1.44 -7.28 -14.83
CA ARG A 286 1.03 -8.67 -14.58
C ARG A 286 0.66 -8.88 -13.11
N ALA A 287 1.46 -8.39 -12.17
CA ALA A 287 1.17 -8.51 -10.74
C ALA A 287 -0.14 -7.80 -10.37
N ILE A 288 -0.40 -6.62 -10.92
CA ILE A 288 -1.65 -5.88 -10.69
C ILE A 288 -2.84 -6.63 -11.33
N ASN A 289 -2.70 -7.18 -12.53
CA ASN A 289 -3.75 -7.99 -13.15
C ASN A 289 -4.03 -9.27 -12.36
N LYS A 290 -3.01 -9.90 -11.77
CA LYS A 290 -3.18 -11.07 -10.91
C LYS A 290 -3.84 -10.72 -9.59
N SER A 291 -3.58 -9.52 -9.05
CA SER A 291 -4.32 -9.04 -7.87
C SER A 291 -5.79 -8.73 -8.21
N HIS A 292 -6.09 -8.23 -9.42
CA HIS A 292 -7.47 -8.08 -9.90
C HIS A 292 -8.23 -9.40 -9.90
N GLU A 293 -7.62 -10.48 -10.43
CA GLU A 293 -8.20 -11.83 -10.43
C GLU A 293 -8.48 -12.35 -8.99
N ALA A 294 -7.69 -11.88 -8.01
CA ALA A 294 -7.84 -12.23 -6.60
C ALA A 294 -8.81 -11.30 -5.81
N GLY A 295 -9.54 -10.41 -6.48
CA GLY A 295 -10.48 -9.51 -5.81
C GLY A 295 -9.85 -8.29 -5.13
N HIS A 296 -8.62 -7.93 -5.50
CA HIS A 296 -7.88 -6.83 -4.89
C HIS A 296 -8.18 -5.48 -5.56
N ILE A 297 -8.28 -4.40 -4.79
CA ILE A 297 -8.38 -3.00 -5.22
C ILE A 297 -7.01 -2.34 -5.06
N PHE A 298 -6.42 -1.88 -6.16
CA PHE A 298 -5.11 -1.25 -6.20
C PHE A 298 -5.26 0.28 -6.27
N VAL A 299 -5.18 0.99 -5.14
CA VAL A 299 -5.29 2.45 -5.12
C VAL A 299 -3.91 3.06 -5.28
N CYS A 300 -3.75 4.00 -6.22
CA CYS A 300 -2.45 4.62 -6.46
C CYS A 300 -2.51 6.12 -6.73
N ALA A 301 -1.40 6.79 -6.41
CA ALA A 301 -1.17 8.20 -6.73
C ALA A 301 -1.06 8.43 -8.25
N ALA A 302 -1.72 9.47 -8.78
CA ALA A 302 -1.56 9.88 -10.19
C ALA A 302 -0.19 10.52 -10.48
N GLY A 303 0.45 11.06 -9.44
CA GLY A 303 1.76 11.68 -9.46
C GLY A 303 1.75 13.21 -9.42
N ASN A 304 2.93 13.79 -9.21
CA ASN A 304 3.09 15.15 -8.70
C ASN A 304 3.86 16.08 -9.67
N SER A 305 3.78 15.85 -10.98
CA SER A 305 4.53 16.59 -12.01
C SER A 305 3.71 17.63 -12.79
N GLY A 306 2.44 17.84 -12.44
CA GLY A 306 1.52 18.76 -13.11
C GLY A 306 1.24 18.37 -14.58
N GLN A 307 1.40 17.10 -14.93
CA GLN A 307 1.33 16.62 -16.30
C GLN A 307 -0.03 16.00 -16.63
N ASN A 308 -0.37 15.98 -17.92
CA ASN A 308 -1.43 15.12 -18.41
C ASN A 308 -0.85 13.73 -18.77
N ILE A 309 -1.16 12.73 -17.95
CA ILE A 309 -0.63 11.37 -18.09
C ILE A 309 -1.31 10.55 -19.20
N ASP A 310 -2.37 11.08 -19.83
CA ASP A 310 -2.86 10.55 -21.11
C ASP A 310 -1.89 10.83 -22.28
N ARG A 311 -0.94 11.76 -22.08
CA ARG A 311 0.09 12.15 -23.07
C ARG A 311 1.50 11.79 -22.62
N SER A 312 1.77 11.88 -21.32
CA SER A 312 3.05 11.56 -20.70
C SER A 312 2.82 10.56 -19.56
N PRO A 313 2.72 9.25 -19.87
CA PRO A 313 2.32 8.23 -18.91
C PRO A 313 3.13 8.25 -17.62
N SER A 314 2.45 8.01 -16.50
CA SER A 314 3.04 7.81 -15.18
C SER A 314 2.52 6.49 -14.61
N TYR A 315 3.42 5.60 -14.20
CA TYR A 315 3.07 4.27 -13.71
C TYR A 315 3.22 4.23 -12.18
N PRO A 316 2.30 3.58 -11.45
CA PRO A 316 1.29 2.65 -11.95
C PRO A 316 -0.02 3.26 -12.49
N ALA A 317 -0.29 4.55 -12.27
CA ALA A 317 -1.58 5.17 -12.63
C ALA A 317 -2.01 5.02 -14.11
N SER A 318 -1.06 4.88 -15.04
CA SER A 318 -1.35 4.72 -16.47
C SER A 318 -1.48 3.27 -16.94
N TYR A 319 -1.36 2.28 -16.05
CA TYR A 319 -1.73 0.90 -16.38
C TYR A 319 -3.23 0.79 -16.64
N THR A 320 -3.62 -0.16 -17.49
CA THR A 320 -5.04 -0.36 -17.87
C THR A 320 -5.75 -1.44 -17.04
N SER A 321 -5.08 -1.95 -16.00
CA SER A 321 -5.59 -2.99 -15.12
C SER A 321 -6.93 -2.57 -14.48
N PRO A 322 -7.99 -3.40 -14.56
CA PRO A 322 -9.33 -2.98 -14.17
C PRO A 322 -9.49 -2.58 -12.70
N ASN A 323 -8.67 -3.13 -11.81
CA ASN A 323 -8.75 -2.89 -10.37
C ASN A 323 -7.97 -1.66 -9.87
N ILE A 324 -7.30 -0.92 -10.76
CA ILE A 324 -6.60 0.31 -10.38
C ILE A 324 -7.60 1.41 -10.05
N VAL A 325 -7.36 2.17 -8.98
CA VAL A 325 -8.01 3.46 -8.72
C VAL A 325 -6.93 4.52 -8.66
N ALA A 326 -6.74 5.24 -9.76
CA ALA A 326 -5.74 6.31 -9.89
C ALA A 326 -6.30 7.64 -9.36
N VAL A 327 -5.54 8.30 -8.48
CA VAL A 327 -6.04 9.42 -7.67
C VAL A 327 -5.24 10.71 -7.91
N ALA A 328 -5.92 11.74 -8.41
CA ALA A 328 -5.43 13.13 -8.45
C ALA A 328 -5.63 13.85 -7.11
N ALA A 329 -4.89 14.94 -6.89
CA ALA A 329 -4.96 15.76 -5.69
C ALA A 329 -5.76 17.06 -5.90
N THR A 330 -6.64 17.39 -4.96
CA THR A 330 -7.29 18.70 -4.84
C THR A 330 -6.86 19.43 -3.57
N ASP A 331 -7.06 20.74 -3.53
CA ASP A 331 -6.87 21.57 -2.34
C ASP A 331 -8.19 21.87 -1.60
N ALA A 332 -8.10 22.71 -0.57
CA ALA A 332 -9.24 23.12 0.26
C ALA A 332 -10.27 24.00 -0.46
N SER A 333 -9.94 24.54 -1.63
CA SER A 333 -10.85 25.30 -2.49
C SER A 333 -11.51 24.43 -3.56
N ASP A 334 -11.37 23.10 -3.46
CA ASP A 334 -11.85 22.13 -4.45
C ASP A 334 -11.17 22.29 -5.83
N GLU A 335 -10.02 22.95 -5.90
CA GLU A 335 -9.23 23.07 -7.13
C GLU A 335 -8.25 21.90 -7.28
N ILE A 336 -8.00 21.47 -8.52
CA ILE A 336 -6.92 20.50 -8.80
C ILE A 336 -5.59 21.16 -8.43
N ALA A 337 -4.81 20.51 -7.58
CA ALA A 337 -3.51 21.02 -7.17
C ALA A 337 -2.59 21.18 -8.38
N ALA A 338 -1.83 22.28 -8.45
CA ALA A 338 -0.99 22.58 -9.61
C ALA A 338 0.05 21.49 -9.91
N PHE A 339 0.51 20.77 -8.89
CA PHE A 339 1.42 19.64 -9.05
C PHE A 339 0.70 18.35 -9.46
N SER A 340 -0.62 18.23 -9.29
CA SER A 340 -1.30 16.97 -9.54
C SER A 340 -1.25 16.63 -11.02
N ASN A 341 -0.80 15.41 -11.32
CA ASN A 341 -1.05 14.80 -12.60
C ASN A 341 -2.56 14.59 -12.79
N ILE A 342 -2.97 14.65 -14.05
CA ILE A 342 -4.35 14.54 -14.51
C ILE A 342 -4.41 13.63 -15.74
N GLY A 343 -5.59 13.11 -16.06
CA GLY A 343 -5.81 12.31 -17.26
C GLY A 343 -7.29 11.96 -17.36
N VAL A 344 -7.93 12.34 -18.47
CA VAL A 344 -9.36 12.06 -18.67
C VAL A 344 -9.61 10.59 -19.03
N ARG A 345 -8.54 9.83 -19.28
CA ARG A 345 -8.59 8.38 -19.55
C ARG A 345 -7.77 7.56 -18.57
N SER A 346 -6.78 8.14 -17.91
CA SER A 346 -5.85 7.43 -17.02
C SER A 346 -6.02 7.75 -15.52
N VAL A 347 -6.78 8.78 -15.13
CA VAL A 347 -6.98 9.13 -13.71
C VAL A 347 -8.45 9.04 -13.35
N ASP A 348 -8.81 8.17 -12.41
CA ASP A 348 -10.21 7.84 -12.10
C ASP A 348 -10.93 8.98 -11.36
N VAL A 349 -10.35 9.42 -10.25
CA VAL A 349 -10.97 10.37 -9.31
C VAL A 349 -9.97 11.38 -8.79
N ALA A 350 -10.47 12.47 -8.22
CA ALA A 350 -9.67 13.35 -7.38
C ALA A 350 -9.99 13.14 -5.90
N ALA A 351 -9.04 13.45 -5.02
CA ALA A 351 -9.25 13.48 -3.58
C ALA A 351 -8.39 14.59 -2.94
N PRO A 352 -8.73 15.06 -1.72
CA PRO A 352 -7.94 16.08 -1.05
C PRO A 352 -6.49 15.61 -0.87
N GLY A 353 -5.53 16.42 -1.28
CA GLY A 353 -4.12 16.07 -1.24
C GLY A 353 -3.19 17.22 -0.90
N VAL A 354 -3.71 18.39 -0.51
CA VAL A 354 -2.90 19.57 -0.16
C VAL A 354 -3.07 19.90 1.32
N SER A 355 -1.96 20.15 2.02
CA SER A 355 -1.94 20.50 3.44
C SER A 355 -2.67 19.50 4.33
N ILE A 356 -2.30 18.23 4.19
CA ILE A 356 -2.93 17.10 4.88
C ILE A 356 -2.08 16.70 6.10
N LEU A 357 -2.66 16.86 7.29
CA LEU A 357 -2.05 16.44 8.57
C LEU A 357 -2.26 14.94 8.80
N SER A 358 -1.18 14.21 9.10
CA SER A 358 -1.23 12.78 9.46
C SER A 358 -0.09 12.39 10.41
N THR A 359 -0.10 11.13 10.85
CA THR A 359 0.95 10.52 11.70
C THR A 359 2.30 10.52 11.02
N TYR A 360 3.37 10.65 11.78
CA TYR A 360 4.74 10.68 11.26
C TYR A 360 5.71 10.14 12.33
N PRO A 361 6.73 9.35 11.96
CA PRO A 361 7.66 8.79 12.95
C PRO A 361 8.45 9.88 13.69
N PRO A 362 8.95 9.57 14.89
CA PRO A 362 8.65 8.36 15.66
C PRO A 362 7.23 8.36 16.24
N ASP A 363 6.80 9.43 16.89
CA ASP A 363 5.47 9.60 17.53
C ASP A 363 4.93 11.02 17.32
N THR A 364 5.02 11.54 16.09
CA THR A 364 4.69 12.92 15.75
C THR A 364 3.64 13.02 14.64
N PHE A 365 3.35 14.24 14.20
CA PHE A 365 2.44 14.48 13.10
C PHE A 365 3.06 15.48 12.13
N LYS A 366 2.77 15.33 10.85
CA LYS A 366 3.32 16.18 9.79
C LYS A 366 2.23 16.56 8.78
N VAL A 367 2.32 17.79 8.28
CA VAL A 367 1.47 18.27 7.18
C VAL A 367 2.24 18.05 5.88
N LEU A 368 1.68 17.24 4.98
CA LEU A 368 2.26 16.96 3.66
C LEU A 368 1.24 17.28 2.55
N SER A 369 1.76 17.49 1.34
CA SER A 369 0.95 17.70 0.14
C SER A 369 1.45 16.79 -0.98
N GLY A 370 0.54 16.10 -1.67
CA GLY A 370 0.83 15.21 -2.78
C GLY A 370 -0.37 14.37 -3.18
N THR A 371 -0.34 13.80 -4.39
CA THR A 371 -1.24 12.69 -4.74
C THR A 371 -1.05 11.48 -3.81
N SER A 372 0.11 11.38 -3.18
CA SER A 372 0.43 10.42 -2.12
C SER A 372 -0.41 10.57 -0.86
N MET A 373 -0.99 11.74 -0.59
CA MET A 373 -1.94 11.96 0.50
C MET A 373 -3.39 11.78 0.04
N ALA A 374 -3.66 12.05 -1.24
CA ALA A 374 -4.96 11.83 -1.86
C ALA A 374 -5.28 10.32 -1.97
N SER A 375 -4.31 9.52 -2.43
CA SER A 375 -4.41 8.06 -2.57
C SER A 375 -4.87 7.33 -1.29
N PRO A 376 -4.23 7.51 -0.11
CA PRO A 376 -4.62 6.82 1.12
C PRO A 376 -5.98 7.26 1.66
N ILE A 377 -6.44 8.48 1.36
CA ILE A 377 -7.83 8.89 1.67
C ILE A 377 -8.82 8.06 0.84
N VAL A 378 -8.52 7.81 -0.44
CA VAL A 378 -9.34 6.93 -1.29
C VAL A 378 -9.24 5.47 -0.86
N ALA A 379 -8.07 4.99 -0.44
CA ALA A 379 -7.91 3.64 0.11
C ALA A 379 -8.71 3.47 1.42
N GLY A 380 -8.75 4.50 2.26
CA GLY A 380 -9.62 4.53 3.43
C GLY A 380 -11.12 4.51 3.08
N LEU A 381 -11.53 5.21 2.02
CA LEU A 381 -12.90 5.12 1.49
C LEU A 381 -13.20 3.71 0.95
N ALA A 382 -12.26 3.10 0.24
CA ALA A 382 -12.39 1.72 -0.21
C ALA A 382 -12.60 0.77 0.99
N ALA A 383 -11.83 0.93 2.08
CA ALA A 383 -12.01 0.13 3.30
C ALA A 383 -13.40 0.31 3.94
N LEU A 384 -13.95 1.54 3.94
CA LEU A 384 -15.30 1.81 4.41
C LEU A 384 -16.36 1.13 3.53
N LEU A 385 -16.19 1.14 2.21
CA LEU A 385 -17.11 0.49 1.27
C LEU A 385 -17.03 -1.04 1.33
N VAL A 386 -15.82 -1.59 1.48
CA VAL A 386 -15.56 -3.02 1.65
C VAL A 386 -16.12 -3.55 2.98
N SER A 387 -16.31 -2.68 3.98
CA SER A 387 -16.95 -3.01 5.26
C SER A 387 -18.48 -3.21 5.16
N LEU A 388 -19.09 -2.84 4.03
CA LEU A 388 -20.48 -3.16 3.73
C LEU A 388 -20.59 -4.63 3.27
N PRO A 389 -21.78 -5.27 3.29
CA PRO A 389 -21.95 -6.68 2.94
C PRO A 389 -21.84 -6.93 1.41
N PHE A 390 -20.72 -6.53 0.82
CA PHE A 390 -20.40 -6.62 -0.60
C PHE A 390 -19.00 -7.17 -0.81
N GLU A 391 -18.89 -8.11 -1.73
CA GLU A 391 -17.63 -8.83 -1.97
C GLU A 391 -16.98 -8.44 -3.30
N ASP A 392 -17.75 -7.94 -4.27
CA ASP A 392 -17.24 -7.57 -5.60
C ASP A 392 -16.46 -6.25 -5.57
N HIS A 393 -15.16 -6.34 -5.73
CA HIS A 393 -14.23 -5.21 -5.76
C HIS A 393 -14.49 -4.25 -6.92
N MET A 394 -15.09 -4.71 -8.03
CA MET A 394 -15.38 -3.87 -9.18
C MET A 394 -16.58 -2.95 -8.93
N GLU A 395 -17.63 -3.44 -8.25
CA GLU A 395 -18.75 -2.59 -7.82
C GLU A 395 -18.28 -1.55 -6.78
N ILE A 396 -17.30 -1.90 -5.93
CA ILE A 396 -16.69 -0.96 -4.98
C ILE A 396 -15.89 0.13 -5.70
N LYS A 397 -15.04 -0.25 -6.67
CA LYS A 397 -14.36 0.73 -7.53
C LYS A 397 -15.37 1.64 -8.24
N GLN A 398 -16.43 1.07 -8.80
CA GLN A 398 -17.44 1.88 -9.49
C GLN A 398 -18.16 2.84 -8.55
N ALA A 399 -18.44 2.42 -7.31
CA ALA A 399 -19.01 3.30 -6.29
C ALA A 399 -18.12 4.50 -5.97
N ILE A 400 -16.80 4.33 -5.94
CA ILE A 400 -15.83 5.42 -5.76
C ILE A 400 -15.86 6.38 -6.96
N ILE A 401 -15.92 5.85 -8.19
CA ILE A 401 -15.87 6.63 -9.43
C ILE A 401 -17.17 7.40 -9.68
N GLU A 402 -18.33 6.78 -9.45
CA GLU A 402 -19.63 7.39 -9.71
C GLU A 402 -20.16 8.20 -8.53
N GLY A 403 -19.75 7.83 -7.30
CA GLY A 403 -20.10 8.49 -6.06
C GLY A 403 -19.33 9.77 -5.78
N VAL A 404 -18.78 10.43 -6.80
CA VAL A 404 -18.00 11.68 -6.64
C VAL A 404 -18.91 12.91 -6.49
N ASP A 405 -18.32 13.98 -5.97
CA ASP A 405 -18.79 15.33 -6.22
C ASP A 405 -18.15 15.91 -7.49
N ARG A 406 -18.99 16.20 -8.49
CA ARG A 406 -18.53 16.68 -9.79
C ARG A 406 -18.31 18.19 -9.73
N LEU A 407 -17.09 18.62 -10.01
CA LEU A 407 -16.66 20.01 -9.83
C LEU A 407 -16.18 20.61 -11.16
N PRO A 408 -16.30 21.94 -11.36
CA PRO A 408 -15.75 22.59 -12.55
C PRO A 408 -14.24 22.34 -12.73
N SER A 409 -13.49 22.32 -11.64
CA SER A 409 -12.03 22.12 -11.59
C SER A 409 -11.59 20.72 -12.03
N THR A 410 -12.42 19.70 -11.81
CA THR A 410 -12.12 18.28 -12.10
C THR A 410 -12.70 17.80 -13.43
N ARG A 411 -13.67 18.53 -13.99
CA ARG A 411 -14.30 18.21 -15.28
C ARG A 411 -13.28 18.21 -16.42
N GLY A 412 -13.17 17.07 -17.12
CA GLY A 412 -12.20 16.90 -18.20
C GLY A 412 -10.74 16.79 -17.74
N ARG A 413 -10.51 16.64 -16.43
CA ARG A 413 -9.19 16.40 -15.82
C ARG A 413 -9.05 14.97 -15.29
N VAL A 414 -10.14 14.36 -14.85
CA VAL A 414 -10.22 12.96 -14.39
C VAL A 414 -11.45 12.28 -15.00
N ILE A 415 -11.48 10.96 -15.06
CA ILE A 415 -12.54 10.13 -15.69
C ILE A 415 -13.91 10.44 -15.09
N SER A 416 -14.01 10.41 -13.75
CA SER A 416 -15.25 10.71 -13.02
C SER A 416 -15.72 12.17 -13.16
N GLY A 417 -14.80 13.06 -13.54
CA GLY A 417 -14.99 14.50 -13.50
C GLY A 417 -15.31 15.03 -12.09
N GLY A 418 -14.82 14.37 -11.03
CA GLY A 418 -15.16 14.73 -9.65
C GLY A 418 -14.12 14.35 -8.60
N ARG A 419 -14.30 14.95 -7.41
CA ARG A 419 -13.60 14.62 -6.17
C ARG A 419 -14.43 13.60 -5.39
N ILE A 420 -13.81 12.65 -4.69
CA ILE A 420 -14.55 11.65 -3.89
C ILE A 420 -15.56 12.27 -2.90
N ASP A 421 -16.72 11.64 -2.77
CA ASP A 421 -17.73 11.94 -1.74
C ASP A 421 -18.15 10.61 -1.11
N ALA A 422 -17.75 10.39 0.14
CA ALA A 422 -17.93 9.12 0.82
C ALA A 422 -19.42 8.76 0.98
N TYR A 423 -20.25 9.75 1.29
CA TYR A 423 -21.70 9.56 1.42
C TYR A 423 -22.32 9.15 0.08
N ARG A 424 -21.98 9.86 -1.00
CA ARG A 424 -22.49 9.54 -2.34
C ARG A 424 -22.00 8.19 -2.83
N SER A 425 -20.77 7.80 -2.51
CA SER A 425 -20.22 6.47 -2.85
C SER A 425 -21.02 5.35 -2.18
N ILE A 426 -21.29 5.46 -0.87
CA ILE A 426 -22.16 4.50 -0.16
C ILE A 426 -23.58 4.48 -0.74
N MET A 427 -24.14 5.66 -1.00
CA MET A 427 -25.51 5.76 -1.54
C MET A 427 -25.64 5.20 -2.95
N TRP A 428 -24.62 5.39 -3.80
CA TRP A 428 -24.56 4.82 -5.13
C TRP A 428 -24.57 3.29 -5.04
N LEU A 429 -23.69 2.73 -4.20
CA LEU A 429 -23.56 1.29 -3.99
C LEU A 429 -24.87 0.69 -3.43
N ALA A 430 -25.46 1.34 -2.43
CA ALA A 430 -26.74 0.93 -1.85
C ALA A 430 -27.88 0.93 -2.89
N THR A 431 -27.94 1.96 -3.74
CA THR A 431 -28.98 2.09 -4.78
C THR A 431 -28.81 1.04 -5.86
N ARG A 432 -27.58 0.82 -6.31
CA ARG A 432 -27.22 -0.19 -7.31
C ARG A 432 -27.72 -1.59 -6.91
N LEU A 433 -27.77 -1.85 -5.61
CA LEU A 433 -28.09 -3.14 -5.01
C LEU A 433 -29.52 -3.22 -4.46
N GLY A 434 -30.35 -2.21 -4.75
CA GLY A 434 -31.75 -2.19 -4.34
C GLY A 434 -31.98 -2.12 -2.82
N MET A 435 -30.96 -1.72 -2.05
CA MET A 435 -31.07 -1.62 -0.60
C MET A 435 -31.84 -0.35 -0.22
N GLN A 436 -32.93 -0.50 0.53
CA GLN A 436 -33.57 0.64 1.18
C GLN A 436 -32.64 1.19 2.27
N ARG A 437 -32.64 2.52 2.47
CA ARG A 437 -31.75 3.26 3.39
C ARG A 437 -31.63 2.68 4.81
N GLY A 438 -32.60 1.88 5.28
CA GLY A 438 -32.59 1.26 6.61
C GLY A 438 -31.71 0.01 6.78
N TYR A 439 -31.14 -0.55 5.70
CA TYR A 439 -30.41 -1.83 5.76
C TYR A 439 -28.88 -1.71 5.89
N LEU A 440 -28.31 -0.51 5.77
CA LEU A 440 -26.85 -0.29 5.81
C LEU A 440 -26.20 -0.49 7.20
N ARG A 441 -26.97 -0.91 8.21
CA ARG A 441 -26.50 -1.15 9.59
C ARG A 441 -26.55 -2.60 10.09
N ARG A 442 -26.91 -3.60 9.28
CA ARG A 442 -27.03 -4.99 9.78
C ARG A 442 -25.89 -5.91 9.33
N ARG A 443 -24.87 -6.02 10.18
CA ARG A 443 -24.25 -7.31 10.53
C ARG A 443 -23.57 -7.23 11.91
N THR A 444 -24.38 -7.25 12.96
CA THR A 444 -23.92 -7.71 14.27
C THR A 444 -24.97 -8.65 14.85
N THR A 445 -24.50 -9.86 15.19
CA THR A 445 -25.15 -10.95 15.94
C THR A 445 -26.12 -11.87 15.18
N SER A 446 -25.69 -13.12 14.94
CA SER A 446 -26.39 -14.33 15.44
C SER A 446 -25.71 -15.63 14.97
N HIS A 447 -24.82 -16.16 15.82
CA HIS A 447 -24.82 -17.58 16.17
C HIS A 447 -24.25 -17.72 17.60
N PRO A 448 -25.09 -17.66 18.63
CA PRO A 448 -24.78 -18.32 19.88
C PRO A 448 -25.03 -19.83 19.68
N LEU A 449 -24.02 -20.64 19.98
CA LEU A 449 -24.24 -22.04 20.28
C LEU A 449 -25.17 -22.09 21.50
N GLU A 450 -26.42 -22.50 21.28
CA GLU A 450 -27.32 -22.86 22.38
C GLU A 450 -26.77 -24.12 23.05
N ASN A 451 -26.23 -23.91 24.26
CA ASN A 451 -26.25 -24.91 25.31
C ASN A 451 -27.71 -25.22 25.63
N THR A 452 -28.18 -26.39 25.26
CA THR A 452 -29.32 -27.01 25.93
C THR A 452 -28.80 -27.76 27.14
N ASP A 453 -29.10 -27.23 28.33
CA ASP A 453 -29.06 -27.97 29.58
C ASP A 453 -29.98 -29.20 29.48
N HIS A 454 -29.40 -30.39 29.62
CA HIS A 454 -30.08 -31.54 30.19
C HIS A 454 -29.20 -32.13 31.29
N ASP A 455 -29.26 -31.47 32.45
CA ASP A 455 -28.93 -32.09 33.73
C ASP A 455 -30.11 -32.99 34.13
N GLN A 456 -30.05 -34.25 33.72
CA GLN A 456 -30.78 -35.33 34.37
C GLN A 456 -29.76 -36.23 35.04
N GLY A 457 -29.68 -36.07 36.37
CA GLY A 457 -28.90 -36.93 37.23
C GLY A 457 -29.27 -38.39 37.07
N TYR A 458 -28.24 -39.22 36.91
CA TYR A 458 -28.29 -40.63 37.24
C TYR A 458 -27.15 -40.94 38.20
N THR A 459 -27.53 -41.14 39.45
CA THR A 459 -26.77 -41.77 40.51
C THR A 459 -26.35 -43.18 40.08
N GLN A 460 -25.05 -43.46 40.14
CA GLN A 460 -24.53 -44.82 40.21
C GLN A 460 -24.79 -45.36 41.62
N GLU A 461 -25.73 -46.29 41.74
CA GLU A 461 -25.73 -47.29 42.81
C GLU A 461 -25.32 -48.63 42.19
N ALA A 462 -24.30 -49.22 42.80
CA ALA A 462 -23.85 -50.58 42.58
C ALA A 462 -24.35 -51.42 43.76
N GLU A 463 -25.00 -52.55 43.45
CA GLU A 463 -25.36 -53.74 44.26
C GLU A 463 -26.56 -54.36 43.51
N GLU A 464 -26.83 -55.66 43.38
CA GLU A 464 -26.21 -56.93 43.72
C GLU A 464 -27.11 -58.01 43.04
N HIS A 465 -26.61 -59.21 42.82
CA HIS A 465 -27.36 -60.48 42.80
C HIS A 465 -28.64 -60.66 41.93
N SER A 466 -28.52 -61.40 40.82
CA SER A 466 -28.95 -62.82 40.69
C SER A 466 -28.80 -63.33 39.25
#